data_AF-A0A482WW66-F1
#
_entry.id   AF-A0A482WW66-F1
#
_cell.length_a   1.000
_cell.length_b   1.000
_cell.length_c   1.000
_cell.angle_alpha   90.00
_cell.angle_beta   90.00
_cell.angle_gamma   90.00
#
_symmetry.space_group_name_H-M   'P 1'
#
loop_
_entity.id
_entity.type
_entity.pdbx_description
1 polymer ?
#
loop_
_entity_poly.entity_id
_entity_poly.type
_entity_poly.pdbx_seq_one_letter_code
_entity_poly.pdbx_strand_id
1 'polypeptide(L)' 'INEPISEIILNSFELQIGKVELTDVTGAVHKPQPTLLAEDETLILKFEKQLPSGEASIYFEFVGELNDKLIGFYRSKCNP' A
#
# COMPACT_ATOMS: atom_id res chain seq x y z
N ILE A 1 -10.72 6.96 8.01
CA ILE A 1 -10.02 6.83 9.31
C ILE A 1 -11.06 7.06 10.41
N ASN A 2 -11.40 6.04 11.19
CA ASN A 2 -12.52 6.14 12.15
C ASN A 2 -12.11 6.77 13.48
N GLU A 3 -10.85 6.59 13.88
CA GLU A 3 -10.24 7.18 15.08
C GLU A 3 -8.82 7.63 14.74
N PRO A 4 -8.22 8.56 15.50
CA PRO A 4 -6.88 9.04 15.20
C PRO A 4 -5.81 7.93 15.24
N ILE A 5 -5.03 7.79 14.16
CA ILE A 5 -4.06 6.68 13.98
C ILE A 5 -2.63 7.18 13.77
N SER A 6 -1.64 6.36 14.13
CA SER A 6 -0.22 6.60 13.83
C SER A 6 0.35 5.64 12.78
N GLU A 7 -0.41 4.62 12.39
CA GLU A 7 -0.01 3.66 11.38
C GLU A 7 -1.20 3.15 10.58
N ILE A 8 -0.92 2.73 9.35
CA ILE A 8 -1.84 2.01 8.47
C ILE A 8 -1.17 0.69 8.11
N ILE A 9 -1.90 -0.42 8.28
CA ILE A 9 -1.46 -1.78 7.94
C ILE A 9 -2.32 -2.27 6.78
N LEU A 10 -1.68 -2.81 5.75
CA LEU A 10 -2.29 -3.27 4.50
C LEU A 10 -1.71 -4.63 4.13
N ASN A 11 -2.48 -5.43 3.39
CA ASN A 11 -1.94 -6.63 2.75
C ASN A 11 -1.04 -6.23 1.57
N SER A 12 0.08 -6.93 1.39
CA SER A 12 1.00 -6.75 0.28
C SER A 12 1.77 -8.04 0.01
N PHE A 13 1.69 -8.54 -1.22
CA PHE A 13 2.33 -9.79 -1.63
C PHE A 13 3.10 -9.61 -2.95
N GLU A 14 4.40 -9.88 -2.92
CA GLU A 14 5.31 -9.81 -4.09
C GLU A 14 5.27 -8.47 -4.86
N LEU A 15 5.07 -7.35 -4.15
CA LEU A 15 5.10 -6.00 -4.71
C LEU A 15 6.35 -5.22 -4.27
N GLN A 16 6.94 -4.49 -5.21
CA GLN A 16 7.89 -3.41 -4.91
C GLN A 16 7.12 -2.10 -4.80
N ILE A 17 7.15 -1.48 -3.62
CA ILE A 17 6.44 -0.22 -3.36
C ILE A 17 7.35 0.96 -3.67
N GLY A 18 6.89 1.84 -4.55
CA GLY A 18 7.53 3.09 -4.90
C GLY A 18 6.95 4.25 -4.09
N LYS A 19 6.46 5.27 -4.79
CA LYS A 19 5.88 6.47 -4.20
C LYS A 19 4.60 6.14 -3.41
N VAL A 20 4.54 6.63 -2.16
CA VAL A 20 3.34 6.56 -1.31
C VAL A 20 2.98 7.96 -0.84
N GLU A 21 1.74 8.37 -1.07
CA GLU A 21 1.21 9.66 -0.62
C GLU A 21 -0.18 9.47 -0.01
N LEU A 22 -0.40 10.01 1.19
CA LEU A 22 -1.70 10.03 1.83
C LEU A 22 -2.18 11.48 1.95
N THR A 23 -3.38 11.76 1.47
CA THR A 23 -4.08 13.04 1.70
C THR A 23 -5.12 12.84 2.79
N ASP A 24 -4.99 13.56 3.90
CA ASP A 24 -5.93 13.47 5.02
C ASP A 24 -7.18 14.35 4.84
N VAL A 25 -8.09 14.31 5.81
CA VAL A 25 -9.35 15.07 5.80
C VAL A 25 -9.14 16.60 5.78
N THR A 26 -7.96 17.07 6.19
CA THR A 26 -7.59 18.49 6.17
C THR A 26 -6.98 18.91 4.82
N GLY A 27 -6.75 17.95 3.92
CA GLY A 27 -6.04 18.15 2.66
C GLY A 27 -4.51 18.12 2.80
N ALA A 28 -3.97 17.79 3.96
CA ALA A 28 -2.53 17.69 4.14
C ALA A 28 -1.99 16.39 3.52
N VAL A 29 -0.84 16.49 2.83
CA VAL A 29 -0.19 15.37 2.16
C VAL A 29 0.95 14.83 3.03
N HIS A 30 0.87 13.54 3.35
CA HIS A 30 1.84 12.78 4.13
C HIS A 30 2.58 11.80 3.22
N LYS A 31 3.88 11.66 3.42
CA LYS A 31 4.76 10.77 2.64
C LYS A 31 5.38 9.70 3.54
N PRO A 32 4.58 8.75 4.03
CA PRO A 32 5.09 7.71 4.92
C PRO A 32 6.07 6.80 4.16
N GLN A 33 7.09 6.34 4.85
CA GLN A 33 8.02 5.37 4.28
C GLN A 33 7.45 3.94 4.45
N PRO A 34 7.24 3.19 3.37
CA PRO A 34 6.65 1.86 3.45
C PRO A 34 7.62 0.84 4.05
N THR A 35 7.12 -0.02 4.95
CA THR A 35 7.85 -1.17 5.50
C THR A 35 7.14 -2.46 5.10
N LEU A 36 7.81 -3.28 4.29
CA LEU A 36 7.30 -4.57 3.83
C LEU A 36 7.76 -5.70 4.76
N LEU A 37 6.82 -6.52 5.21
CA LEU A 37 7.04 -7.75 5.95
C LEU A 37 6.63 -8.89 5.02
N ALA A 38 7.59 -9.43 4.26
CA ALA A 38 7.32 -10.39 3.19
C ALA A 38 6.74 -11.72 3.72
N GLU A 39 7.19 -12.17 4.89
CA GLU A 39 6.69 -13.41 5.52
C GLU A 39 5.24 -13.29 5.98
N ASP A 40 4.83 -12.10 6.40
CA ASP A 40 3.48 -11.80 6.89
C ASP A 40 2.57 -11.23 5.78
N GLU A 41 3.06 -11.14 4.54
CA GLU A 41 2.38 -10.52 3.41
C GLU A 41 1.79 -9.14 3.76
N THR A 42 2.54 -8.35 4.52
CA THR A 42 2.05 -7.12 5.17
C THR A 42 2.89 -5.90 4.78
N LEU A 43 2.20 -4.79 4.51
CA LEU A 43 2.78 -3.45 4.33
C LEU A 43 2.35 -2.55 5.49
N ILE A 44 3.32 -1.92 6.14
CA ILE A 44 3.10 -0.97 7.23
C ILE A 44 3.53 0.43 6.78
N LEU A 45 2.64 1.41 6.96
CA LEU A 45 2.91 2.82 6.81
C LEU A 45 2.88 3.50 8.17
N LYS A 46 4.01 4.02 8.62
CA LYS A 46 4.11 4.79 9.87
C LYS A 46 4.10 6.28 9.58
N PHE A 47 3.36 7.03 10.38
CA PHE A 47 3.26 8.48 10.28
C PHE A 47 3.99 9.13 11.46
N GLU A 48 4.75 10.19 11.19
CA GLU A 48 5.49 10.92 12.25
C GLU A 48 4.55 11.60 13.25
N LYS A 49 3.34 11.95 12.79
CA LYS A 49 2.29 12.56 13.60
C LYS A 49 1.02 11.75 13.47
N GLN A 50 0.21 11.76 14.53
CA GLN A 50 -1.09 11.13 14.50
C GLN A 50 -1.98 11.80 13.45
N LEU A 51 -2.56 11.00 12.57
CA LEU A 51 -3.54 11.44 11.59
C LEU A 51 -4.90 11.61 12.25
N PRO A 52 -5.66 12.66 11.92
CA PRO A 52 -7.01 12.84 12.45
C PRO A 52 -7.97 11.77 11.93
N SER A 53 -9.06 11.56 12.65
CA SER A 53 -10.21 10.84 12.10
C SER A 53 -10.86 11.64 10.98
N GLY A 54 -11.39 10.92 9.98
CA GLY A 54 -11.99 11.51 8.79
C GLY A 54 -11.70 10.73 7.52
N GLU A 55 -12.21 11.24 6.41
CA GLU A 55 -11.93 10.72 5.08
C GLU A 55 -10.47 10.96 4.71
N ALA A 56 -9.84 9.99 4.07
CA ALA A 56 -8.46 10.10 3.60
C ALA A 56 -8.32 9.31 2.31
N SER A 57 -7.47 9.80 1.41
CA SER A 57 -7.12 9.12 0.16
C SER A 57 -5.66 8.72 0.19
N ILE A 58 -5.37 7.49 -0.22
CA ILE A 58 -4.00 7.00 -0.34
C ILE A 58 -3.69 6.65 -1.79
N TYR A 59 -2.54 7.13 -2.24
CA TYR A 59 -1.96 6.86 -3.54
C TYR A 59 -0.72 5.98 -3.37
N PHE A 60 -0.62 4.96 -4.23
CA PHE A 60 0.52 4.08 -4.34
C PHE A 60 1.00 4.01 -5.78
N GLU A 61 2.32 4.08 -5.94
CA GLU A 61 3.03 3.56 -7.10
C GLU A 61 3.67 2.23 -6.70
N PHE A 62 3.49 1.18 -7.51
CA PHE A 62 4.06 -0.13 -7.25
C PHE A 62 4.42 -0.85 -8.54
N VAL A 63 5.37 -1.77 -8.44
CA VAL A 63 5.76 -2.71 -9.49
C VAL A 63 5.54 -4.12 -9.00
N GLY A 64 4.90 -4.95 -9.82
CA GLY A 64 4.69 -6.37 -9.55
C GLY A 64 5.17 -7.23 -10.72
N GLU A 65 5.44 -8.50 -10.45
CA GLU A 65 5.78 -9.47 -11.49
C GLU A 65 4.50 -10.08 -12.10
N LEU A 66 4.45 -10.15 -13.42
CA LEU A 66 3.45 -10.93 -14.12
C LEU A 66 3.86 -12.41 -14.12
N ASN A 67 3.40 -13.14 -13.10
CA ASN A 67 3.89 -14.48 -12.80
C ASN A 67 3.22 -15.59 -13.64
N ASP A 68 3.79 -16.81 -13.56
CA ASP A 68 3.25 -18.05 -14.14
C ASP A 68 2.64 -19.00 -13.08
N LYS A 69 2.47 -18.53 -11.84
CA LYS A 69 1.99 -19.32 -10.70
C LYS A 69 0.46 -19.52 -10.70
N LEU A 70 -0.26 -18.87 -11.63
CA LEU A 70 -1.73 -18.85 -11.70
C LEU A 70 -2.41 -18.28 -10.44
N ILE A 71 -1.69 -17.44 -9.69
CA ILE A 71 -2.15 -16.79 -8.46
C ILE A 71 -1.93 -15.28 -8.61
N GLY A 72 -2.93 -14.49 -8.22
CA GLY A 72 -2.89 -13.03 -8.31
C GLY A 72 -2.97 -12.54 -9.76
N PHE A 73 -2.11 -11.59 -10.12
CA PHE A 73 -2.01 -11.08 -11.49
C PHE A 73 -0.95 -11.86 -12.28
N TYR A 74 -1.40 -12.69 -13.22
CA TYR A 74 -0.56 -13.65 -13.95
C TYR A 74 -0.82 -13.58 -15.46
N ARG A 75 0.13 -14.09 -16.25
CA ARG A 75 -0.02 -14.19 -17.70
C ARG A 75 -0.66 -15.51 -18.09
N SER A 76 -1.50 -15.46 -19.12
CA SER A 76 -2.01 -16.65 -19.80
C SER A 76 -1.48 -16.70 -21.24
N LYS A 77 -1.12 -17.90 -21.70
CA LYS A 77 -0.71 -18.15 -23.09
C LYS A 77 -1.83 -18.88 -23.80
N CYS A 78 -2.32 -18.31 -24.90
CA CYS A 78 -3.24 -18.97 -25.82
C CYS A 78 -2.48 -19.21 -27.13
N ASN A 79 -2.31 -20.47 -27.52
CA ASN A 79 -1.74 -20.79 -28.83
C ASN A 79 -2.86 -20.73 -29.88
N PRO A 80 -2.64 -20.08 -31.03
CA PRO A 80 -3.60 -20.08 -32.14
C PRO A 80 -3.76 -21.45 -32.79
#